data_AF-A0A7W7MJL7-F1
#
_entry.id   AF-A0A7W7MJL7-F1
#
_cell.length_a   1.000
_cell.length_b   1.000
_cell.length_c   1.000
_cell.angle_alpha   90.00
_cell.angle_beta   90.00
_cell.angle_gamma   90.00
#
_symmetry.space_group_name_H-M   'P 1'
#
loop_
_entity.id
_entity.type
_entity.pdbx_description
1 polymer ?
#
loop_
_entity_poly.entity_id
_entity_poly.type
_entity_poly.pdbx_seq_one_letter_code
_entity_poly.pdbx_strand_id
1 'polypeptide(L)'
;MICFVYRSPYEGILGKHVRRLPDATVLDWFRRGWTEAAADPRAWVKAELGAEVYGLDSIFEEATERSLPSPGSMSELRKLLKRYLYVEGAVKVDDHSVRASTDDDEVPLAYFFLDQSLVAAEPSRLAYALHEQWPLPASGGDDDGEPVTTFAVSTLGDVDWDTQGVVVRLRGVRLPDLPAWLRSTDVPRDWPPELTLLRAAVGPHDTDLEPALDRINRWGAWNDQYLDVEGLDGGHDEAHRIVREVMAQVAGHERIPGPLGRRRPADGRIAVADHLAQAVFHMDDTFGYQQMFLFDDIWAARHHYLAKSLIRWFKGRWDLI
;
A
#
# COMPACT_ATOMS: atom_id res chain seq x y z
N MET A 1 -18.62 15.26 -8.53
CA MET A 1 -17.55 14.27 -8.78
C MET A 1 -17.21 13.63 -7.46
N ILE A 2 -17.12 12.30 -7.42
CA ILE A 2 -16.63 11.55 -6.26
C ILE A 2 -15.38 10.78 -6.64
N CYS A 3 -14.61 10.36 -5.63
CA CYS A 3 -13.45 9.51 -5.80
C CYS A 3 -13.77 8.12 -5.27
N PHE A 4 -13.49 7.09 -6.06
CA PHE A 4 -13.43 5.71 -5.64
C PHE A 4 -11.97 5.31 -5.45
N VAL A 5 -11.68 4.64 -4.33
CA VAL A 5 -10.37 4.04 -4.05
C VAL A 5 -10.60 2.58 -3.70
N TYR A 6 -9.83 1.69 -4.32
CA TYR A 6 -9.79 0.28 -3.99
C TYR A 6 -8.39 -0.10 -3.55
N ARG A 7 -8.23 -0.42 -2.27
CA ARG A 7 -7.02 -1.00 -1.69
C ARG A 7 -7.03 -2.49 -1.96
N SER A 8 -6.15 -2.93 -2.83
CA SER A 8 -6.06 -4.31 -3.29
C SER A 8 -4.67 -4.59 -3.83
N PRO A 9 -4.01 -5.69 -3.43
CA PRO A 9 -2.70 -6.05 -3.98
C PRO A 9 -2.76 -6.40 -5.48
N TYR A 10 -3.93 -6.81 -5.97
CA TYR A 10 -4.19 -7.06 -7.39
C TYR A 10 -4.08 -5.79 -8.25
N GLU A 11 -4.10 -4.60 -7.64
CA GLU A 11 -4.27 -3.34 -8.34
C GLU A 11 -2.97 -2.50 -8.38
N GLY A 12 -2.32 -2.52 -9.54
CA GLY A 12 -1.22 -1.61 -9.88
C GLY A 12 0.00 -1.69 -8.95
N ILE A 13 1.02 -0.90 -9.28
CA ILE A 13 2.29 -0.92 -8.52
C ILE A 13 2.19 -0.31 -7.12
N LEU A 14 1.14 0.47 -6.84
CA LEU A 14 0.89 1.10 -5.54
C LEU A 14 -0.06 0.29 -4.65
N GLY A 15 -0.47 -0.92 -5.06
CA GLY A 15 -1.39 -1.78 -4.29
C GLY A 15 -2.76 -1.12 -4.10
N LYS A 16 -3.19 -0.33 -5.07
CA LYS A 16 -4.48 0.34 -5.09
C LYS A 16 -4.88 0.79 -6.49
N HIS A 17 -6.18 0.87 -6.69
CA HIS A 17 -6.83 1.51 -7.82
C HIS A 17 -7.59 2.76 -7.39
N VAL A 18 -7.58 3.79 -8.23
CA VAL A 18 -8.28 5.07 -7.99
C VAL A 18 -9.08 5.43 -9.22
N ARG A 19 -10.33 5.82 -9.02
CA ARG A 19 -11.24 6.22 -10.09
C ARG A 19 -11.99 7.48 -9.71
N ARG A 20 -12.01 8.46 -10.61
CA ARG A 20 -12.89 9.64 -10.48
C ARG A 20 -14.21 9.35 -11.18
N LEU A 21 -15.31 9.57 -10.48
CA LEU A 21 -16.66 9.27 -10.94
C LEU A 21 -17.45 10.58 -11.08
N PRO A 22 -18.27 10.72 -12.13
CA PRO A 22 -18.88 12.00 -12.48
C PRO A 22 -19.94 12.47 -11.48
N ASP A 23 -20.53 11.55 -10.71
CA ASP A 23 -21.66 11.78 -9.81
C ASP A 23 -21.39 12.89 -8.78
N ALA A 24 -22.44 13.65 -8.45
CA ALA A 24 -22.32 14.80 -7.55
C ALA A 24 -22.03 14.37 -6.11
N THR A 25 -22.68 13.29 -5.66
CA THR A 25 -22.55 12.73 -4.32
C THR A 25 -22.38 11.22 -4.35
N VAL A 26 -21.93 10.64 -3.24
CA VAL A 26 -21.84 9.16 -3.09
C VAL A 26 -23.23 8.53 -3.22
N LEU A 27 -24.26 9.17 -2.66
CA LEU A 27 -25.65 8.69 -2.78
C LEU A 27 -26.11 8.62 -4.24
N ASP A 28 -25.77 9.62 -5.05
CA ASP A 28 -26.18 9.67 -6.46
C ASP A 28 -25.55 8.53 -7.26
N TRP A 29 -24.29 8.17 -6.98
CA TRP A 29 -23.65 7.02 -7.63
C TRP A 29 -24.37 5.70 -7.30
N PHE A 30 -24.71 5.46 -6.03
CA PHE A 30 -25.47 4.26 -5.64
C PHE A 30 -26.88 4.24 -6.24
N ARG A 31 -27.56 5.39 -6.30
CA ARG A 31 -28.88 5.50 -6.94
C ARG A 31 -28.84 5.19 -8.43
N ARG A 32 -27.80 5.65 -9.13
CA ARG A 32 -27.58 5.34 -10.54
C ARG A 32 -27.36 3.85 -10.73
N GLY A 33 -26.50 3.24 -9.91
CA GLY A 33 -26.29 1.77 -9.91
C GLY A 33 -27.58 0.98 -9.70
N TRP A 34 -28.49 1.45 -8.84
CA TRP A 34 -29.82 0.84 -8.64
C TRP A 34 -30.64 0.65 -9.92
N THR A 35 -30.39 1.47 -10.94
CA THR A 35 -31.09 1.41 -12.23
C THR A 35 -30.22 0.80 -13.32
N GLU A 36 -28.98 1.28 -13.45
CA GLU A 36 -28.09 0.89 -14.56
C GLU A 36 -27.49 -0.50 -14.37
N ALA A 37 -27.28 -0.95 -13.14
CA ALA A 37 -26.70 -2.25 -12.84
C ALA A 37 -27.73 -3.40 -12.90
N ALA A 38 -29.03 -3.10 -12.99
CA ALA A 38 -30.11 -4.08 -12.81
C ALA A 38 -30.07 -5.29 -13.78
N ALA A 39 -29.50 -5.12 -14.97
CA ALA A 39 -29.38 -6.21 -15.94
C ALA A 39 -28.21 -7.15 -15.66
N ASP A 40 -27.07 -6.61 -15.21
CA ASP A 40 -25.85 -7.34 -14.89
C ASP A 40 -25.01 -6.54 -13.89
N PRO A 41 -25.28 -6.71 -12.57
CA PRO A 41 -24.62 -5.94 -11.52
C PRO A 41 -23.10 -6.01 -11.56
N ARG A 42 -22.56 -7.23 -11.70
CA ARG A 42 -21.12 -7.48 -11.71
C ARG A 42 -20.44 -6.81 -12.89
N ALA A 43 -20.99 -6.98 -14.10
CA ALA A 43 -20.40 -6.37 -15.29
C ALA A 43 -20.46 -4.84 -15.22
N TRP A 44 -21.56 -4.27 -14.71
CA TRP A 44 -21.69 -2.82 -14.55
C TRP A 44 -20.67 -2.27 -13.55
N VAL A 45 -20.53 -2.86 -12.35
CA VAL A 45 -19.55 -2.43 -11.35
C VAL A 45 -18.13 -2.45 -11.92
N LYS A 46 -17.76 -3.55 -12.58
CA LYS A 46 -16.43 -3.70 -13.20
C LYS A 46 -16.17 -2.65 -14.27
N ALA A 47 -17.15 -2.39 -15.15
CA ALA A 47 -17.02 -1.39 -16.21
C ALA A 47 -16.93 0.05 -15.66
N GLU A 48 -17.76 0.38 -14.67
CA GLU A 48 -17.84 1.72 -14.08
C GLU A 48 -16.57 2.06 -13.28
N LEU A 49 -16.14 1.13 -12.44
CA LEU A 49 -15.00 1.33 -11.54
C LEU A 49 -13.67 1.02 -12.21
N GLY A 50 -13.64 0.16 -13.23
CA GLY A 50 -12.44 -0.26 -13.93
C GLY A 50 -11.62 -1.31 -13.17
N ALA A 51 -12.20 -1.93 -12.14
CA ALA A 51 -11.58 -2.95 -11.30
C ALA A 51 -12.64 -3.96 -10.84
N GLU A 52 -12.20 -5.17 -10.49
CA GLU A 52 -13.08 -6.20 -9.92
C GLU A 52 -13.16 -6.03 -8.40
N VAL A 53 -14.26 -5.45 -7.93
CA VAL A 53 -14.43 -5.07 -6.52
C VAL A 53 -15.25 -6.14 -5.81
N TYR A 54 -14.58 -6.93 -4.99
CA TYR A 54 -15.19 -8.08 -4.33
C TYR A 54 -16.42 -7.68 -3.50
N GLY A 55 -17.53 -8.40 -3.73
CA GLY A 55 -18.79 -8.26 -3.01
C GLY A 55 -19.60 -7.00 -3.29
N LEU A 56 -19.05 -5.98 -3.98
CA LEU A 56 -19.75 -4.70 -4.15
C LEU A 56 -21.02 -4.80 -5.02
N ASP A 57 -21.04 -5.70 -5.99
CA ASP A 57 -22.16 -5.95 -6.89
C ASP A 57 -23.39 -6.54 -6.18
N SER A 58 -23.20 -7.28 -5.08
CA SER A 58 -24.28 -7.93 -4.31
C SER A 58 -25.40 -7.00 -3.87
N ILE A 59 -25.11 -5.72 -3.55
CA ILE A 59 -26.15 -4.76 -3.18
C ILE A 59 -27.14 -4.49 -4.32
N PHE A 60 -26.65 -4.49 -5.57
CA PHE A 60 -27.46 -4.23 -6.75
C PHE A 60 -28.18 -5.50 -7.23
N GLU A 61 -27.57 -6.67 -7.04
CA GLU A 61 -28.25 -7.97 -7.20
C GLU A 61 -29.46 -8.05 -6.26
N GLU A 62 -29.24 -7.84 -4.96
CA GLU A 62 -30.28 -7.84 -3.93
C GLU A 62 -31.36 -6.78 -4.18
N ALA A 63 -30.98 -5.61 -4.70
CA ALA A 63 -31.92 -4.58 -5.12
C ALA A 63 -32.87 -5.07 -6.21
N THR A 64 -32.36 -5.82 -7.18
CA THR A 64 -33.13 -6.36 -8.31
C THR A 64 -34.00 -7.52 -7.85
N GLU A 65 -33.40 -8.53 -7.21
CA GLU A 65 -34.07 -9.76 -6.79
C GLU A 65 -35.22 -9.51 -5.81
N ARG A 66 -35.05 -8.56 -4.90
CA ARG A 66 -36.07 -8.21 -3.89
C ARG A 66 -36.89 -6.98 -4.25
N SER A 67 -36.65 -6.36 -5.40
CA SER A 67 -37.29 -5.09 -5.79
C SER A 67 -37.14 -4.01 -4.70
N LEU A 68 -35.94 -3.85 -4.15
CA LEU A 68 -35.67 -2.88 -3.08
C LEU A 68 -35.81 -1.45 -3.63
N PRO A 69 -36.44 -0.53 -2.88
CA PRO A 69 -36.49 0.86 -3.30
C PRO A 69 -35.08 1.48 -3.28
N SER A 70 -34.80 2.33 -4.28
CA SER A 70 -33.58 3.13 -4.32
C SER A 70 -33.51 4.04 -3.07
N PRO A 71 -32.36 4.18 -2.40
CA PRO A 71 -32.26 4.94 -1.16
C PRO A 71 -32.56 6.43 -1.35
N GLY A 72 -33.42 6.98 -0.48
CA GLY A 72 -33.78 8.39 -0.39
C GLY A 72 -32.74 9.26 0.34
N SER A 73 -31.86 8.66 1.14
CA SER A 73 -30.84 9.36 1.94
C SER A 73 -29.61 8.48 2.23
N MET A 74 -28.51 9.09 2.69
CA MET A 74 -27.34 8.34 3.19
C MET A 74 -27.68 7.44 4.38
N SER A 75 -28.63 7.84 5.23
CA SER A 75 -29.10 6.99 6.33
C SER A 75 -29.85 5.75 5.84
N GLU A 76 -30.60 5.86 4.74
CA GLU A 76 -31.28 4.72 4.13
C GLU A 76 -30.29 3.83 3.38
N LEU A 77 -29.36 4.42 2.62
CA LEU A 77 -28.27 3.70 1.98
C LEU A 77 -27.47 2.90 3.02
N ARG A 78 -27.14 3.49 4.18
CA ARG A 78 -26.49 2.79 5.30
C ARG A 78 -27.27 1.55 5.74
N LYS A 79 -28.60 1.63 5.84
CA LYS A 79 -29.45 0.50 6.25
C LYS A 79 -29.46 -0.60 5.19
N LEU A 80 -29.52 -0.23 3.91
CA LEU A 80 -29.50 -1.18 2.79
C LEU A 80 -28.15 -1.88 2.70
N LEU A 81 -27.04 -1.14 2.68
CA LEU A 81 -25.69 -1.71 2.63
C LEU A 81 -25.43 -2.64 3.81
N LYS A 82 -25.73 -2.24 5.04
CA LYS A 82 -25.54 -3.12 6.21
C LYS A 82 -26.33 -4.42 6.17
N ARG A 83 -27.40 -4.47 5.39
CA ARG A 83 -28.29 -5.63 5.33
C ARG A 83 -28.03 -6.53 4.12
N TYR A 84 -27.60 -5.95 3.02
CA TYR A 84 -27.61 -6.61 1.71
C TYR A 84 -26.27 -6.54 0.97
N LEU A 85 -25.32 -5.71 1.42
CA LEU A 85 -23.97 -5.72 0.86
C LEU A 85 -23.21 -6.89 1.46
N TYR A 86 -22.75 -7.80 0.61
CA TYR A 86 -21.82 -8.86 0.95
C TYR A 86 -20.41 -8.29 1.13
N VAL A 87 -19.92 -8.36 2.37
CA VAL A 87 -18.52 -8.13 2.74
C VAL A 87 -18.20 -8.99 3.97
N GLU A 88 -16.95 -9.42 4.07
CA GLU A 88 -16.49 -10.20 5.23
C GLU A 88 -16.20 -9.33 6.46
N GLY A 89 -15.96 -8.03 6.24
CA GLY A 89 -15.63 -7.07 7.29
C GLY A 89 -16.73 -6.05 7.58
N ALA A 90 -16.31 -4.84 7.96
CA ALA A 90 -17.20 -3.78 8.37
C ALA A 90 -17.58 -2.84 7.22
N VAL A 91 -18.87 -2.48 7.17
CA VAL A 91 -19.39 -1.39 6.34
C VAL A 91 -19.60 -0.14 7.17
N LYS A 92 -18.94 0.96 6.79
CA LYS A 92 -19.09 2.29 7.38
C LYS A 92 -19.66 3.24 6.35
N VAL A 93 -20.68 3.99 6.75
CA VAL A 93 -21.34 4.98 5.89
C VAL A 93 -21.55 6.21 6.74
N ASP A 94 -21.19 7.39 6.22
CA ASP A 94 -21.50 8.71 6.81
C ASP A 94 -22.05 9.63 5.72
N ASP A 95 -22.11 10.93 5.97
CA ASP A 95 -22.73 11.87 5.02
C ASP A 95 -21.90 12.06 3.74
N HIS A 96 -20.61 11.73 3.78
CA HIS A 96 -19.64 12.02 2.71
C HIS A 96 -18.93 10.77 2.17
N SER A 97 -19.17 9.60 2.75
CA SER A 97 -18.50 8.37 2.35
C SER A 97 -19.29 7.08 2.54
N VAL A 98 -18.95 6.10 1.70
CA VAL A 98 -19.20 4.68 1.93
C VAL A 98 -17.84 3.98 1.93
N ARG A 99 -17.57 3.18 2.94
CA ARG A 99 -16.27 2.53 3.17
C ARG A 99 -16.54 1.10 3.61
N ALA A 100 -15.88 0.14 3.00
CA ALA A 100 -16.01 -1.25 3.41
C ALA A 100 -14.63 -1.92 3.47
N SER A 101 -14.47 -2.77 4.48
CA SER A 101 -13.43 -3.81 4.49
C SER A 101 -14.07 -5.13 4.13
N THR A 102 -13.39 -5.92 3.32
CA THR A 102 -13.73 -7.31 3.00
C THR A 102 -12.43 -8.08 2.88
N ASP A 103 -12.50 -9.39 2.70
CA ASP A 103 -11.45 -10.19 2.10
C ASP A 103 -12.07 -10.98 0.94
N ASP A 104 -11.25 -11.57 0.08
CA ASP A 104 -11.68 -12.48 -0.99
C ASP A 104 -11.27 -13.93 -0.71
N ASP A 105 -11.22 -14.32 0.56
CA ASP A 105 -10.62 -15.54 1.09
C ASP A 105 -9.09 -15.66 0.97
N GLU A 106 -8.44 -14.86 0.12
CA GLU A 106 -6.98 -14.87 -0.07
C GLU A 106 -6.31 -13.66 0.61
N VAL A 107 -6.90 -12.47 0.48
CA VAL A 107 -6.34 -11.21 1.00
C VAL A 107 -7.44 -10.27 1.51
N PRO A 108 -7.18 -9.44 2.53
CA PRO A 108 -8.03 -8.32 2.89
C PRO A 108 -7.93 -7.19 1.87
N LEU A 109 -9.11 -6.66 1.61
CA LEU A 109 -9.41 -5.64 0.63
C LEU A 109 -10.18 -4.52 1.33
N ALA A 110 -10.08 -3.31 0.79
CA ALA A 110 -10.94 -2.23 1.24
C ALA A 110 -11.29 -1.30 0.09
N TYR A 111 -12.53 -0.82 0.06
CA TYR A 111 -12.93 0.19 -0.90
C TYR A 111 -13.63 1.38 -0.25
N PHE A 112 -13.47 2.53 -0.89
CA PHE A 112 -13.89 3.82 -0.39
C PHE A 112 -14.54 4.62 -1.51
N PHE A 113 -15.78 5.02 -1.33
CA PHE A 113 -16.44 6.08 -2.08
C PHE A 113 -16.37 7.35 -1.24
N LEU A 114 -15.76 8.40 -1.78
CA LEU A 114 -15.43 9.63 -1.07
C LEU A 114 -15.91 10.83 -1.90
N ASP A 115 -16.72 11.72 -1.32
CA ASP A 115 -17.03 12.98 -1.98
C ASP A 115 -15.90 14.02 -1.86
N GLN A 116 -15.97 15.11 -2.63
CA GLN A 116 -14.94 16.14 -2.60
C GLN A 116 -14.88 16.90 -1.27
N SER A 117 -15.99 17.00 -0.53
CA SER A 117 -16.02 17.71 0.75
C SER A 117 -15.12 17.00 1.76
N LEU A 118 -15.22 15.67 1.84
CA LEU A 118 -14.35 14.86 2.68
C LEU A 118 -12.90 14.88 2.21
N VAL A 119 -12.66 14.77 0.90
CA VAL A 119 -11.30 14.83 0.33
C VAL A 119 -10.61 16.15 0.70
N ALA A 120 -11.33 17.27 0.61
CA ALA A 120 -10.80 18.59 0.96
C ALA A 120 -10.61 18.77 2.48
N ALA A 121 -11.48 18.16 3.30
CA ALA A 121 -11.42 18.26 4.76
C ALA A 121 -10.31 17.39 5.38
N GLU A 122 -9.99 16.24 4.76
CA GLU A 122 -9.09 15.23 5.33
C GLU A 122 -7.86 14.90 4.44
N PRO A 123 -7.12 15.88 3.91
CA PRO A 123 -5.99 15.61 3.00
C PRO A 123 -4.88 14.83 3.69
N SER A 124 -4.68 15.02 5.01
CA SER A 124 -3.69 14.27 5.79
C SER A 124 -3.99 12.77 5.92
N ARG A 125 -5.21 12.34 5.60
CA ARG A 125 -5.63 10.94 5.62
C ARG A 125 -5.68 10.34 4.22
N LEU A 126 -6.06 11.15 3.23
CA LEU A 126 -6.44 10.69 1.90
C LEU A 126 -5.41 10.97 0.80
N ALA A 127 -4.41 11.82 1.03
CA ALA A 127 -3.47 12.23 -0.01
C ALA A 127 -2.75 11.05 -0.70
N TYR A 128 -2.31 10.03 0.04
CA TYR A 128 -1.69 8.84 -0.54
C TYR A 128 -2.73 7.91 -1.16
N ALA A 129 -3.89 7.74 -0.53
CA ALA A 129 -4.98 6.90 -1.04
C ALA A 129 -5.47 7.37 -2.43
N LEU A 130 -5.45 8.67 -2.67
CA LEU A 130 -5.83 9.29 -3.94
C LEU A 130 -4.63 9.54 -4.88
N HIS A 131 -3.41 9.17 -4.49
CA HIS A 131 -2.23 9.35 -5.32
C HIS A 131 -2.11 8.22 -6.35
N GLU A 132 -2.22 8.59 -7.62
CA GLU A 132 -2.32 7.64 -8.74
C GLU A 132 -0.97 7.35 -9.41
N GLN A 133 0.05 8.18 -9.18
CA GLN A 133 1.26 8.19 -9.98
C GLN A 133 2.45 7.55 -9.26
N TRP A 134 3.33 6.94 -10.05
CA TRP A 134 4.67 6.57 -9.62
C TRP A 134 5.68 7.31 -10.50
N PRO A 135 6.79 7.80 -9.94
CA PRO A 135 7.13 7.81 -8.51
C PRO A 135 6.34 8.86 -7.71
N LEU A 136 6.32 8.75 -6.38
CA LEU A 136 5.91 9.86 -5.51
C LEU A 136 6.82 11.10 -5.75
N PRO A 137 6.33 12.34 -5.50
CA PRO A 137 7.11 13.55 -5.77
C PRO A 137 8.45 13.59 -5.03
N ALA A 138 9.55 13.74 -5.75
CA ALA A 138 10.91 13.62 -5.21
C ALA A 138 11.43 14.86 -4.46
N SER A 139 10.91 16.06 -4.76
CA SER A 139 11.47 17.31 -4.21
C SER A 139 11.40 17.36 -2.68
N GLY A 140 12.50 17.67 -2.01
CA GLY A 140 12.54 17.97 -0.57
C GLY A 140 12.16 19.42 -0.24
N GLY A 141 11.85 19.68 1.03
CA GLY A 141 11.68 21.03 1.58
C GLY A 141 13.01 21.71 1.91
N ASP A 142 12.92 22.88 2.52
CA ASP A 142 14.08 23.52 3.14
C ASP A 142 14.35 22.86 4.50
N ASP A 143 15.63 22.72 4.85
CA ASP A 143 16.06 22.23 6.16
C ASP A 143 15.86 23.33 7.23
N ASP A 144 14.94 23.10 8.17
CA ASP A 144 14.66 23.99 9.30
C ASP A 144 15.44 23.62 10.59
N GLY A 145 16.26 22.57 10.54
CA GLY A 145 17.28 22.25 11.53
C GLY A 145 16.86 21.35 12.70
N GLU A 146 15.66 20.77 12.75
CA GLU A 146 15.21 19.65 13.61
C GLU A 146 13.70 19.42 13.31
N PRO A 147 13.13 18.18 13.32
CA PRO A 147 13.67 16.96 13.89
C PRO A 147 14.35 16.03 12.88
N VAL A 148 15.61 15.64 13.10
CA VAL A 148 16.31 14.67 12.24
C VAL A 148 15.67 13.27 12.39
N THR A 149 14.90 12.83 11.40
CA THR A 149 14.18 11.55 11.46
C THR A 149 13.94 10.99 10.06
N THR A 150 14.24 9.70 9.86
CA THR A 150 13.76 8.92 8.72
C THR A 150 12.60 8.02 9.11
N PHE A 151 11.58 7.95 8.27
CA PHE A 151 10.49 6.99 8.35
C PHE A 151 10.73 5.90 7.31
N ALA A 152 10.60 4.64 7.71
CA ALA A 152 10.53 3.50 6.80
C ALA A 152 9.13 2.91 6.89
N VAL A 153 8.43 2.82 5.75
CA VAL A 153 7.12 2.19 5.66
C VAL A 153 7.14 1.10 4.60
N SER A 154 6.61 -0.08 4.89
CA SER A 154 6.67 -1.21 3.96
C SER A 154 5.53 -2.21 4.13
N THR A 155 5.20 -2.93 3.05
CA THR A 155 4.34 -4.13 3.05
C THR A 155 5.15 -5.41 2.78
N LEU A 156 6.48 -5.32 2.80
CA LEU A 156 7.34 -6.46 2.48
C LEU A 156 7.31 -7.50 3.60
N GLY A 157 7.21 -8.79 3.28
CA GLY A 157 7.24 -9.86 4.29
C GLY A 157 5.90 -10.16 4.97
N ASP A 158 4.86 -9.43 4.59
CA ASP A 158 3.52 -9.57 5.12
C ASP A 158 2.59 -10.02 3.99
N VAL A 159 2.48 -11.33 3.81
CA VAL A 159 1.63 -11.95 2.77
C VAL A 159 0.40 -12.64 3.34
N ASP A 160 0.25 -12.62 4.66
CA ASP A 160 -1.04 -12.93 5.30
C ASP A 160 -2.02 -11.78 5.05
N TRP A 161 -1.48 -10.58 4.74
CA TRP A 161 -2.17 -9.34 4.36
C TRP A 161 -3.17 -8.80 5.41
N ASP A 162 -3.62 -9.64 6.33
CA ASP A 162 -4.32 -9.36 7.58
C ASP A 162 -3.45 -8.55 8.53
N THR A 163 -2.15 -8.85 8.55
CA THR A 163 -1.14 -7.97 9.09
C THR A 163 -0.85 -6.86 8.08
N GLN A 164 -0.82 -5.67 8.63
CA GLN A 164 -0.74 -4.44 7.86
C GLN A 164 0.67 -3.91 7.98
N GLY A 165 1.14 -3.28 6.91
CA GLY A 165 2.53 -2.88 6.73
C GLY A 165 3.25 -2.27 7.95
N VAL A 166 4.56 -2.36 7.91
CA VAL A 166 5.43 -1.82 8.94
C VAL A 166 5.55 -0.30 8.80
N VAL A 167 5.62 0.39 9.94
CA VAL A 167 6.01 1.81 10.04
C VAL A 167 7.07 1.94 11.13
N VAL A 168 8.32 2.17 10.75
CA VAL A 168 9.43 2.43 11.67
C VAL A 168 9.83 3.89 11.61
N ARG A 169 10.15 4.46 12.78
CA ARG A 169 10.73 5.79 12.91
C ARG A 169 12.17 5.68 13.40
N LEU A 170 13.12 6.02 12.53
CA LEU A 170 14.56 6.06 12.79
C LEU A 170 14.94 7.48 13.22
N ARG A 171 15.25 7.67 14.50
CA ARG A 171 15.59 8.98 15.05
C ARG A 171 17.09 9.26 14.91
N GLY A 172 17.44 10.51 14.62
CA GLY A 172 18.84 10.96 14.56
C GLY A 172 19.56 10.64 13.25
N VAL A 173 18.82 10.25 12.21
CA VAL A 173 19.36 10.00 10.86
C VAL A 173 18.38 10.56 9.82
N ARG A 174 18.94 11.17 8.76
CA ARG A 174 18.22 11.57 7.55
C ARG A 174 18.55 10.61 6.41
N LEU A 175 17.74 10.65 5.36
CA LEU A 175 17.83 9.66 4.29
C LEU A 175 19.22 9.61 3.60
N PRO A 176 19.90 10.74 3.31
CA PRO A 176 21.25 10.72 2.72
C PRO A 176 22.29 10.00 3.59
N ASP A 177 22.16 10.09 4.92
CA ASP A 177 23.08 9.48 5.88
C ASP A 177 22.67 8.05 6.26
N LEU A 178 21.48 7.62 5.83
CA LEU A 178 20.91 6.34 6.23
C LEU A 178 21.78 5.12 5.89
N PRO A 179 22.40 5.00 4.70
CA PRO A 179 23.27 3.86 4.40
C PRO A 179 24.43 3.74 5.40
N ALA A 180 25.10 4.86 5.72
CA ALA A 180 26.19 4.86 6.69
C ALA A 180 25.72 4.51 8.10
N TRP A 181 24.58 5.07 8.51
CA TRP A 181 23.97 4.79 9.79
C TRP A 181 23.60 3.30 9.94
N LEU A 182 22.94 2.70 8.93
CA LEU A 182 22.55 1.28 8.93
C LEU A 182 23.75 0.35 9.11
N ARG A 183 24.88 0.63 8.43
CA ARG A 183 26.12 -0.16 8.58
C ARG A 183 26.68 -0.14 10.00
N SER A 184 26.58 1.01 10.67
CA SER A 184 27.14 1.21 12.01
C SER A 184 26.20 0.85 13.17
N THR A 185 24.93 0.59 12.87
CA THR A 185 23.91 0.37 13.90
C THR A 185 23.78 -1.12 14.23
N ASP A 186 23.79 -1.44 15.51
CA ASP A 186 23.42 -2.77 16.01
C ASP A 186 21.93 -3.00 15.79
N VAL A 187 21.54 -4.22 15.39
CA VAL A 187 20.14 -4.57 15.17
C VAL A 187 19.41 -4.69 16.52
N PRO A 188 18.47 -3.81 16.85
CA PRO A 188 17.60 -3.98 18.00
C PRO A 188 16.72 -5.22 17.82
N ARG A 189 16.43 -5.92 18.93
CA ARG A 189 15.60 -7.14 18.91
C ARG A 189 14.19 -6.95 18.38
N ASP A 190 13.70 -5.72 18.37
CA ASP A 190 12.36 -5.33 17.93
C ASP A 190 12.34 -4.75 16.51
N TRP A 191 13.46 -4.79 15.78
CA TRP A 191 13.44 -4.40 14.37
C TRP A 191 12.61 -5.36 13.54
N PRO A 192 11.77 -4.83 12.63
CA PRO A 192 11.02 -5.65 11.71
C PRO A 192 11.96 -6.30 10.67
N PRO A 193 11.59 -7.46 10.11
CA PRO A 193 12.38 -8.16 9.10
C PRO A 193 12.81 -7.28 7.93
N GLU A 194 11.94 -6.39 7.46
CA GLU A 194 12.18 -5.47 6.34
C GLU A 194 13.37 -4.55 6.60
N LEU A 195 13.48 -4.02 7.82
CA LEU A 195 14.56 -3.11 8.20
C LEU A 195 15.86 -3.89 8.46
N THR A 196 15.76 -5.09 9.03
CA THR A 196 16.89 -6.02 9.20
C THR A 196 17.49 -6.40 7.85
N LEU A 197 16.64 -6.74 6.88
CA LEU A 197 17.05 -7.05 5.51
C LEU A 197 17.64 -5.81 4.82
N LEU A 198 17.03 -4.63 4.97
CA LEU A 198 17.58 -3.40 4.39
C LEU A 198 18.97 -3.09 4.93
N ARG A 199 19.20 -3.21 6.24
CA ARG A 199 20.52 -3.05 6.83
C ARG A 199 21.53 -4.02 6.22
N ALA A 200 21.19 -5.31 6.15
CA ALA A 200 22.06 -6.32 5.57
C ALA A 200 22.34 -6.07 4.08
N ALA A 201 21.37 -5.51 3.35
CA ALA A 201 21.49 -5.22 1.92
C ALA A 201 22.39 -4.03 1.60
N VAL A 202 22.58 -3.09 2.53
CA VAL A 202 23.50 -1.96 2.36
C VAL A 202 24.94 -2.48 2.31
N GLY A 203 25.61 -2.26 1.18
CA GLY A 203 27.00 -2.61 0.96
C GLY A 203 27.98 -1.59 1.56
N PRO A 204 29.27 -1.96 1.71
CA PRO A 204 30.29 -1.12 2.33
C PRO A 204 30.60 0.17 1.54
N HIS A 205 30.25 0.19 0.25
CA HIS A 205 30.50 1.31 -0.65
C HIS A 205 29.23 2.01 -1.14
N ASP A 206 28.06 1.61 -0.63
CA ASP A 206 26.80 2.24 -1.01
C ASP A 206 26.74 3.65 -0.41
N THR A 207 26.60 4.65 -1.28
CA THR A 207 26.42 6.07 -0.92
C THR A 207 24.95 6.48 -0.82
N ASP A 208 24.05 5.69 -1.40
CA ASP A 208 22.60 5.85 -1.34
C ASP A 208 21.93 4.47 -1.16
N LEU A 209 20.60 4.43 -1.21
CA LEU A 209 19.83 3.20 -0.98
C LEU A 209 19.51 2.42 -2.26
N GLU A 210 19.79 2.93 -3.46
CA GLU A 210 19.36 2.29 -4.71
C GLU A 210 19.99 0.88 -4.86
N PRO A 211 21.30 0.68 -4.68
CA PRO A 211 21.90 -0.65 -4.74
C PRO A 211 21.35 -1.62 -3.70
N ALA A 212 21.08 -1.13 -2.48
CA ALA A 212 20.52 -1.94 -1.41
C ALA A 212 19.08 -2.38 -1.74
N LEU A 213 18.25 -1.46 -2.27
CA LEU A 213 16.88 -1.77 -2.71
C LEU A 213 16.86 -2.76 -3.88
N ASP A 214 17.82 -2.69 -4.81
CA ASP A 214 17.94 -3.71 -5.88
C ASP A 214 18.29 -5.08 -5.30
N ARG A 215 19.17 -5.14 -4.28
CA ARG A 215 19.45 -6.39 -3.56
C ARG A 215 18.23 -6.95 -2.83
N ILE A 216 17.41 -6.10 -2.20
CA ILE A 216 16.13 -6.52 -1.60
C ILE A 216 15.17 -7.04 -2.67
N ASN A 217 15.08 -6.35 -3.81
CA ASN A 217 14.24 -6.78 -4.94
C ASN A 217 14.64 -8.18 -5.44
N ARG A 218 15.93 -8.52 -5.31
CA ARG A 218 16.51 -9.80 -5.70
C ARG A 218 16.62 -10.82 -4.56
N TRP A 219 16.23 -10.48 -3.33
CA TRP A 219 16.50 -11.29 -2.14
C TRP A 219 16.03 -12.73 -2.33
N GLY A 220 14.80 -12.94 -2.78
CA GLY A 220 14.31 -14.26 -3.18
C GLY A 220 14.27 -15.35 -2.10
N ALA A 221 14.85 -15.14 -0.92
CA ALA A 221 14.78 -16.05 0.22
C ALA A 221 13.52 -15.76 1.06
N TRP A 222 12.61 -16.73 1.03
CA TRP A 222 11.32 -16.70 1.73
C TRP A 222 11.09 -18.06 2.37
N ASN A 223 10.58 -18.07 3.60
CA ASN A 223 10.16 -19.29 4.29
C ASN A 223 8.62 -19.37 4.23
N ASP A 224 8.12 -20.17 3.28
CA ASP A 224 6.72 -20.28 2.84
C ASP A 224 6.11 -18.92 2.46
N GLN A 225 5.77 -18.11 3.45
CA GLN A 225 5.07 -16.84 3.34
C GLN A 225 5.88 -15.63 3.85
N TYR A 226 6.91 -15.85 4.67
CA TYR A 226 7.62 -14.76 5.35
C TYR A 226 8.99 -14.49 4.73
N LEU A 227 9.45 -13.25 4.88
CA LEU A 227 10.84 -12.90 4.60
C LEU A 227 11.75 -13.75 5.50
N ASP A 228 12.61 -14.55 4.87
CA ASP A 228 13.68 -15.21 5.61
C ASP A 228 14.78 -14.19 5.89
N VAL A 229 14.98 -13.91 7.17
CA VAL A 229 16.03 -13.00 7.67
C VAL A 229 16.92 -13.71 8.69
N GLU A 230 16.91 -15.05 8.71
CA GLU A 230 17.73 -15.83 9.63
C GLU A 230 19.22 -15.52 9.42
N GLY A 231 19.93 -15.23 10.53
CA GLY A 231 21.35 -14.88 10.52
C GLY A 231 21.67 -13.43 10.12
N LEU A 232 20.68 -12.58 9.83
CA LEU A 232 20.89 -11.17 9.48
C LEU A 232 20.95 -10.21 10.68
N ASP A 233 20.70 -10.71 11.89
CA ASP A 233 20.68 -9.95 13.15
C ASP A 233 22.08 -9.70 13.75
N GLY A 234 23.11 -10.33 13.19
CA GLY A 234 24.51 -10.19 13.60
C GLY A 234 25.22 -8.90 13.13
N GLY A 235 26.55 -8.96 13.18
CA GLY A 235 27.42 -7.88 12.69
C GLY A 235 27.17 -7.57 11.22
N HIS A 236 27.26 -6.28 10.84
CA HIS A 236 26.88 -5.83 9.49
C HIS A 236 27.63 -6.58 8.38
N ASP A 237 28.94 -6.78 8.52
CA ASP A 237 29.75 -7.50 7.53
C ASP A 237 29.30 -8.95 7.32
N GLU A 238 28.89 -9.64 8.38
CA GLU A 238 28.40 -11.02 8.33
C GLU A 238 27.02 -11.08 7.67
N ALA A 239 26.11 -10.19 8.07
CA ALA A 239 24.79 -10.09 7.46
C ALA A 239 24.89 -9.74 5.96
N HIS A 240 25.77 -8.80 5.59
CA HIS A 240 25.98 -8.42 4.20
C HIS A 240 26.62 -9.53 3.37
N ARG A 241 27.50 -10.36 3.98
CA ARG A 241 28.03 -11.57 3.33
C ARG A 241 26.91 -12.53 2.94
N ILE A 242 25.94 -12.77 3.82
CA ILE A 242 24.77 -13.61 3.52
C ILE A 242 23.99 -13.02 2.35
N VAL A 243 23.74 -11.70 2.34
CA VAL A 243 23.09 -11.03 1.20
C VAL A 243 23.82 -11.29 -0.11
N ARG A 244 25.14 -11.16 -0.11
CA ARG A 244 25.95 -11.42 -1.31
C ARG A 244 25.89 -12.86 -1.79
N GLU A 245 25.85 -13.83 -0.88
CA GLU A 245 25.74 -15.25 -1.22
C GLU A 245 24.42 -15.52 -1.93
N VAL A 246 23.33 -14.96 -1.42
CA VAL A 246 22.02 -15.05 -2.06
C VAL A 246 22.02 -14.35 -3.43
N MET A 247 22.60 -13.15 -3.54
CA MET A 247 22.74 -12.45 -4.82
C MET A 247 23.51 -13.27 -5.86
N ALA A 248 24.55 -13.98 -5.44
CA ALA A 248 25.31 -14.85 -6.32
C ALA A 248 24.49 -16.06 -6.81
N GLN A 249 23.62 -16.60 -5.96
CA GLN A 249 22.72 -17.71 -6.32
C GLN A 249 21.65 -17.30 -7.34
N VAL A 250 21.13 -16.08 -7.24
CA VAL A 250 20.08 -15.58 -8.14
C VAL A 250 20.62 -14.81 -9.35
N ALA A 251 21.93 -14.66 -9.47
CA ALA A 251 22.55 -13.91 -10.56
C ALA A 251 22.19 -14.50 -11.93
N GLY A 252 21.64 -13.65 -12.81
CA GLY A 252 21.21 -14.07 -14.15
C GLY A 252 19.87 -14.80 -14.22
N HIS A 253 19.20 -15.05 -13.09
CA HIS A 253 17.86 -15.60 -13.08
C HIS A 253 16.83 -14.52 -13.42
N GLU A 254 16.00 -14.77 -14.45
CA GLU A 254 14.86 -13.91 -14.77
C GLU A 254 13.76 -14.01 -13.71
N ARG A 255 13.62 -15.21 -13.11
CA ARG A 255 12.65 -15.52 -12.07
C ARG A 255 13.37 -16.04 -10.84
N ILE A 256 13.05 -15.48 -9.68
CA ILE A 256 13.59 -15.88 -8.38
C ILE A 256 12.45 -16.40 -7.49
N PRO A 257 12.75 -17.21 -6.46
CA PRO A 257 11.73 -17.63 -5.51
C PRO A 257 11.10 -16.41 -4.79
N GLY A 258 9.90 -16.60 -4.26
CA GLY A 258 9.14 -15.58 -3.56
C GLY A 258 8.00 -16.22 -2.78
N PRO A 259 7.21 -15.44 -2.02
CA PRO A 259 6.20 -15.97 -1.12
C PRO A 259 5.11 -16.78 -1.87
N LEU A 260 4.90 -16.48 -3.15
CA LEU A 260 3.92 -17.14 -4.01
C LEU A 260 4.58 -17.81 -5.24
N GLY A 261 5.88 -18.12 -5.10
CA GLY A 261 6.60 -19.02 -5.99
C GLY A 261 7.55 -18.37 -7.00
N ARG A 262 7.16 -17.34 -7.76
CA ARG A 262 8.04 -16.80 -8.84
C ARG A 262 7.96 -15.28 -9.02
N ARG A 263 8.87 -14.57 -8.35
CA ARG A 263 9.07 -13.12 -8.53
C ARG A 263 9.89 -12.82 -9.77
N ARG A 264 9.60 -11.69 -10.42
CA ARG A 264 10.37 -11.13 -11.54
C ARG A 264 10.97 -9.78 -11.11
N PRO A 265 12.24 -9.73 -10.69
CA PRO A 265 12.87 -8.49 -10.24
C PRO A 265 12.82 -7.37 -11.29
N ALA A 266 12.84 -7.72 -12.58
CA ALA A 266 12.78 -6.77 -13.69
C ALA A 266 11.45 -6.00 -13.78
N ASP A 267 10.36 -6.52 -13.21
CA ASP A 267 9.06 -5.85 -13.19
C ASP A 267 8.95 -4.87 -12.00
N GLY A 268 9.84 -4.99 -11.00
CA GLY A 268 9.96 -4.05 -9.90
C GLY A 268 10.46 -2.67 -10.36
N ARG A 269 10.28 -1.65 -9.51
CA ARG A 269 10.77 -0.30 -9.78
C ARG A 269 11.42 0.27 -8.53
N ILE A 270 12.51 0.99 -8.71
CA ILE A 270 13.23 1.69 -7.65
C ILE A 270 13.40 3.14 -8.10
N ALA A 271 13.19 4.09 -7.20
CA ALA A 271 13.52 5.49 -7.40
C ALA A 271 14.09 6.06 -6.10
N VAL A 272 15.27 6.65 -6.18
CA VAL A 272 15.95 7.28 -5.04
C VAL A 272 16.24 8.73 -5.37
N ALA A 273 15.89 9.60 -4.42
CA ALA A 273 16.19 11.01 -4.38
C ALA A 273 16.69 11.35 -2.97
N ASP A 274 17.24 12.56 -2.79
CA ASP A 274 17.91 12.99 -1.56
C ASP A 274 17.11 12.70 -0.28
N HIS A 275 15.80 12.96 -0.31
CA HIS A 275 14.92 12.85 0.87
C HIS A 275 13.78 11.84 0.72
N LEU A 276 13.77 11.07 -0.39
CA LEU A 276 12.80 10.01 -0.64
C LEU A 276 13.44 8.85 -1.44
N ALA A 277 13.40 7.65 -0.87
CA ALA A 277 13.66 6.40 -1.56
C ALA A 277 12.37 5.58 -1.60
N GLN A 278 12.09 4.97 -2.74
CA GLN A 278 10.88 4.17 -2.93
C GLN A 278 11.18 2.98 -3.83
N ALA A 279 10.63 1.82 -3.45
CA ALA A 279 10.72 0.60 -4.22
C ALA A 279 9.36 -0.11 -4.28
N VAL A 280 9.06 -0.69 -5.43
CA VAL A 280 7.99 -1.66 -5.62
C VAL A 280 8.60 -2.98 -6.08
N PHE A 281 8.18 -4.06 -5.42
CA PHE A 281 8.73 -5.39 -5.57
C PHE A 281 7.64 -6.29 -6.15
N HIS A 282 7.84 -6.78 -7.38
CA HIS A 282 6.90 -7.72 -7.98
C HIS A 282 6.81 -8.99 -7.14
N MET A 283 5.59 -9.41 -6.81
CA MET A 283 5.28 -10.67 -6.12
C MET A 283 5.06 -11.76 -7.15
N ASP A 284 3.96 -11.67 -7.90
CA ASP A 284 3.63 -12.54 -9.01
C ASP A 284 2.62 -11.84 -9.94
N ASP A 285 2.15 -12.57 -10.96
CA ASP A 285 1.22 -12.08 -11.97
C ASP A 285 -0.21 -11.91 -11.42
N THR A 286 -0.49 -12.41 -10.22
CA THR A 286 -1.79 -12.36 -9.56
C THR A 286 -1.84 -11.21 -8.56
N PHE A 287 -1.01 -11.24 -7.51
CA PHE A 287 -1.01 -10.32 -6.36
C PHE A 287 -0.14 -9.07 -6.56
N GLY A 288 0.44 -8.87 -7.74
CA GLY A 288 1.05 -7.60 -8.12
C GLY A 288 2.35 -7.28 -7.38
N TYR A 289 2.31 -6.32 -6.45
CA TYR A 289 3.51 -5.67 -5.90
C TYR A 289 3.43 -5.40 -4.38
N GLN A 290 4.57 -5.57 -3.71
CA GLN A 290 4.84 -5.00 -2.38
C GLN A 290 5.57 -3.67 -2.51
N GLN A 291 5.45 -2.81 -1.50
CA GLN A 291 6.04 -1.48 -1.50
C GLN A 291 6.97 -1.28 -0.30
N MET A 292 7.99 -0.46 -0.51
CA MET A 292 8.79 0.12 0.56
C MET A 292 9.04 1.59 0.24
N PHE A 293 8.76 2.47 1.19
CA PHE A 293 9.07 3.90 1.09
C PHE A 293 9.91 4.30 2.30
N LEU A 294 11.00 5.03 2.04
CA LEU A 294 11.83 5.67 3.05
C LEU A 294 11.87 7.16 2.77
N PHE A 295 11.51 7.97 3.74
CA PHE A 295 11.53 9.43 3.60
C PHE A 295 11.86 10.06 4.93
N ASP A 296 12.52 11.21 4.92
CA ASP A 296 12.89 11.92 6.13
C ASP A 296 11.98 13.11 6.45
N ASP A 297 12.33 13.82 7.51
CA ASP A 297 11.65 15.02 8.00
C ASP A 297 11.57 16.14 6.95
N ILE A 298 12.59 16.28 6.09
CA ILE A 298 12.63 17.31 5.05
C ILE A 298 11.59 17.02 3.96
N TRP A 299 11.51 15.78 3.50
CA TRP A 299 10.45 15.39 2.55
C TRP A 299 9.08 15.45 3.21
N ALA A 300 8.96 14.97 4.45
CA ALA A 300 7.70 14.98 5.18
C ALA A 300 7.19 16.40 5.47
N ALA A 301 8.06 17.39 5.68
CA ALA A 301 7.67 18.78 5.87
C ALA A 301 7.07 19.37 4.59
N ARG A 302 7.68 19.12 3.43
CA ARG A 302 7.19 19.62 2.13
C ARG A 302 5.92 18.92 1.66
N HIS A 303 5.82 17.61 1.89
CA HIS A 303 4.68 16.78 1.47
C HIS A 303 3.87 16.29 2.67
N HIS A 304 3.59 17.18 3.62
CA HIS A 304 3.04 16.83 4.94
C HIS A 304 1.73 16.04 4.90
N TYR A 305 0.86 16.30 3.92
CA TYR A 305 -0.36 15.52 3.74
C TYR A 305 -0.06 14.11 3.20
N LEU A 306 0.84 14.00 2.21
CA LEU A 306 1.21 12.73 1.63
C LEU A 306 1.95 11.85 2.65
N ALA A 307 2.90 12.40 3.41
CA ALA A 307 3.63 11.69 4.45
C ALA A 307 2.71 11.14 5.54
N LYS A 308 1.78 11.96 6.05
CA LYS A 308 0.81 11.52 7.08
C LYS A 308 -0.16 10.45 6.54
N SER A 309 -0.63 10.63 5.31
CA SER A 309 -1.56 9.68 4.68
C SER A 309 -0.87 8.36 4.37
N LEU A 310 0.39 8.40 3.91
CA LEU A 310 1.23 7.24 3.66
C LEU A 310 1.49 6.48 4.96
N ILE A 311 1.95 7.13 6.03
CA ILE A 311 2.11 6.49 7.34
C ILE A 311 0.80 5.83 7.77
N ARG A 312 -0.33 6.52 7.63
CA ARG A 312 -1.63 5.98 8.03
C ARG A 312 -2.03 4.74 7.23
N TRP A 313 -1.80 4.75 5.92
CA TRP A 313 -2.12 3.64 5.01
C TRP A 313 -1.41 2.34 5.45
N PHE A 314 -0.14 2.48 5.85
CA PHE A 314 0.69 1.35 6.25
C PHE A 314 0.53 0.99 7.74
N LYS A 315 0.19 1.92 8.65
CA LYS A 315 0.08 1.69 10.12
C LYS A 315 -1.13 0.87 10.59
N GLY A 316 -1.59 -0.05 9.78
CA GLY A 316 -2.57 -1.02 10.22
C GLY A 316 -3.95 -0.52 10.62
N ARG A 317 -4.54 0.29 9.75
CA ARG A 317 -5.99 0.49 9.75
C ARG A 317 -6.50 0.40 8.34
N TRP A 318 -7.45 -0.49 8.09
CA TRP A 318 -8.18 -0.49 6.82
C TRP A 318 -8.92 0.84 6.66
N ASP A 319 -9.49 1.36 7.76
CA ASP A 319 -10.23 2.61 7.73
C ASP A 319 -9.32 3.84 7.83
N LEU A 320 -9.33 4.63 6.76
CA LEU A 320 -8.52 5.83 6.63
C LEU A 320 -9.16 7.05 7.32
N ILE A 321 -10.48 7.06 7.54
CA ILE A 321 -11.22 8.18 8.16
C ILE A 321 -11.35 8.00 9.68
#